data_AF-A0A9W8EBU3-F1
#
_entry.id   AF-A0A9W8EBU3-F1
#
_cell.length_a   1.000
_cell.length_b   1.000
_cell.length_c   1.000
_cell.angle_alpha   90.00
_cell.angle_beta   90.00
_cell.angle_gamma   90.00
#
_symmetry.space_group_name_H-M   'P 1'
#
loop_
_entity.id
_entity.type
_entity.pdbx_description
1 polymer ?
#
loop_
_entity_poly.entity_id
_entity_poly.type
_entity_poly.pdbx_seq_one_letter_code
_entity_poly.pdbx_strand_id
1 'polypeptide(L)'
;MRLFVSHPLRAWLVVVATLLAHTAIASVCQDCMDARCLQKKPVDCSANATQLSAASEVFAEGSKITLNKPSLGKRDEGFPHEPAPDDPKISIRFHCSAEHANQQCDNVQKSLTKAIGYLEDILALKESLAIDVKYFSYCSTYKKCNVDDVSAYGHAYPARSAVVVDQEGHLRLYPQPLIKQLDMYNPPSFANVDILAAFNSDIDYWFESEGTDIQPNQTDFELAVCREILHGLGLISQWDMYFGDKGTVLTPNPFSLDVDLTMPNKPFSVNSFLESAFDQYLVEKSNGKPLYFHAERMNQFLHGNSTGSSGAGNRVEFQSQMDFKKKFMASDVQPIARHVMDLATTPRSIVFVPHNEIIGLNETTASDSADPFYVETTIIPFRSEESLSHLDSDVFKDTANFVYQIEIRQGVSLTSLIARYTNDTNNPYGPAILTILNTMGYAVKGKLPRDINVTLANLSIPSGQRGVDPLNGSPQHTAPLWSSLLSVAIVVMMTSAQS
;
A
#
# COMPACT_ATOMS: atom_id res chain seq x y z
N MET A 1 56.32 23.32 40.05
CA MET A 1 55.57 24.54 39.67
C MET A 1 55.12 24.35 38.23
N ARG A 2 53.79 24.32 38.00
CA ARG A 2 53.00 24.49 36.75
C ARG A 2 53.80 24.75 35.44
N LEU A 3 53.60 24.06 34.30
CA LEU A 3 52.38 24.00 33.46
C LEU A 3 52.46 22.90 32.37
N PHE A 4 51.29 22.62 31.79
CA PHE A 4 50.87 21.49 30.93
C PHE A 4 50.89 21.83 29.41
N VAL A 5 51.16 20.80 28.56
CA VAL A 5 50.49 20.41 27.27
C VAL A 5 50.66 21.34 26.05
N SER A 6 50.80 20.92 24.77
CA SER A 6 50.38 19.74 23.96
C SER A 6 51.29 19.54 22.72
N HIS A 7 51.38 18.31 22.19
CA HIS A 7 51.66 17.99 20.77
C HIS A 7 50.92 16.68 20.39
N PRO A 8 50.25 16.55 19.22
CA PRO A 8 49.58 15.34 18.79
C PRO A 8 50.41 14.53 17.77
N LEU A 9 50.55 13.23 18.02
CA LEU A 9 51.06 12.21 17.10
C LEU A 9 50.26 10.93 17.38
N ARG A 10 49.34 10.57 16.46
CA ARG A 10 48.80 9.21 16.19
C ARG A 10 47.46 9.32 15.45
N ALA A 11 47.53 9.50 14.13
CA ALA A 11 46.41 9.29 13.22
C ALA A 11 46.94 8.79 11.87
N TRP A 12 47.80 7.77 11.90
CA TRP A 12 48.31 7.04 10.73
C TRP A 12 48.66 5.62 11.17
N LEU A 13 47.64 4.80 11.48
CA LEU A 13 47.81 3.35 11.69
C LEU A 13 46.51 2.52 11.72
N VAL A 14 45.39 3.00 11.15
CA VAL A 14 44.13 2.22 11.06
C VAL A 14 43.61 2.06 9.62
N VAL A 15 44.25 2.70 8.62
CA VAL A 15 43.80 2.64 7.22
C VAL A 15 44.50 1.54 6.38
N VAL A 16 45.44 0.79 6.97
CA VAL A 16 46.21 -0.25 6.23
C VAL A 16 45.78 -1.68 6.59
N ALA A 17 44.85 -1.87 7.53
CA ALA A 17 44.39 -3.21 7.95
C ALA A 17 43.11 -3.70 7.23
N THR A 18 42.40 -2.83 6.51
CA THR A 18 41.13 -3.21 5.82
C THR A 18 41.31 -3.53 4.33
N LEU A 19 42.52 -3.36 3.77
CA LEU A 19 42.83 -3.65 2.37
C LEU A 19 43.47 -5.03 2.11
N LEU A 20 43.61 -5.87 3.15
CA LEU A 20 44.22 -7.21 3.06
C LEU A 20 43.23 -8.36 3.38
N ALA A 21 41.93 -8.11 3.32
CA ALA A 21 40.88 -9.11 3.54
C ALA A 21 39.94 -9.31 2.33
N HIS A 22 40.31 -8.84 1.14
CA HIS A 22 39.53 -8.98 -0.10
C HIS A 22 40.22 -9.84 -1.19
N THR A 23 41.18 -10.68 -0.82
CA THR A 23 41.89 -11.60 -1.75
C THR A 23 42.01 -13.02 -1.20
N ALA A 24 40.90 -13.56 -0.69
CA ALA A 24 40.76 -14.98 -0.39
C ALA A 24 39.28 -15.39 -0.48
N ILE A 25 38.82 -15.69 -1.70
CA ILE A 25 37.81 -16.69 -2.11
C ILE A 25 37.76 -16.56 -3.65
N ALA A 26 38.85 -17.01 -4.28
CA ALA A 26 38.99 -17.19 -5.72
C ALA A 26 40.03 -18.29 -5.94
N SER A 27 39.77 -19.49 -5.42
CA SER A 27 40.67 -20.65 -5.59
C SER A 27 40.03 -22.02 -5.22
N VAL A 28 38.77 -22.28 -5.60
CA VAL A 28 38.16 -23.62 -5.39
C VAL A 28 37.44 -24.20 -6.63
N CYS A 29 37.50 -23.57 -7.81
CA CYS A 29 36.91 -24.15 -9.03
C CYS A 29 37.85 -24.15 -10.24
N GLN A 30 39.12 -24.49 -10.03
CA GLN A 30 40.08 -24.77 -11.11
C GLN A 30 40.80 -26.11 -10.90
N ASP A 31 40.09 -27.11 -10.40
CA ASP A 31 40.57 -28.49 -10.31
C ASP A 31 39.41 -29.47 -10.60
N CYS A 32 38.94 -29.49 -11.86
CA CYS A 32 38.15 -30.58 -12.44
C CYS A 32 37.99 -30.37 -13.96
N MET A 33 39.11 -30.28 -14.67
CA MET A 33 39.17 -30.53 -16.11
C MET A 33 40.25 -31.57 -16.34
N ASP A 34 39.90 -32.84 -16.12
CA ASP A 34 40.65 -33.95 -16.70
C ASP A 34 39.71 -35.09 -17.10
N ALA A 35 39.62 -35.27 -18.41
CA ALA A 35 39.36 -36.48 -19.17
C ALA A 35 38.60 -37.64 -18.49
N ARG A 36 37.30 -37.77 -18.83
CA ARG A 36 36.67 -38.97 -19.42
C ARG A 36 35.15 -38.82 -19.50
N CYS A 37 34.64 -38.70 -20.73
CA CYS A 37 33.43 -39.38 -21.26
C CYS A 37 32.83 -38.59 -22.42
N LEU A 38 33.39 -38.84 -23.61
CA LEU A 38 32.66 -38.70 -24.86
C LEU A 38 31.54 -39.74 -24.91
N GLN A 39 30.46 -39.37 -25.61
CA GLN A 39 29.31 -40.17 -26.07
C GLN A 39 28.08 -40.22 -25.15
N LYS A 40 27.11 -39.31 -25.41
CA LYS A 40 25.74 -39.65 -25.86
C LYS A 40 24.95 -38.39 -26.26
N LYS A 41 24.00 -38.62 -27.17
CA LYS A 41 23.15 -37.75 -28.01
C LYS A 41 22.57 -36.47 -27.36
N PRO A 42 22.18 -35.45 -28.17
CA PRO A 42 21.52 -34.25 -27.68
C PRO A 42 20.16 -34.58 -27.07
N VAL A 43 19.90 -34.05 -25.88
CA VAL A 43 18.59 -34.06 -25.22
C VAL A 43 17.75 -32.94 -25.85
N ASP A 44 16.56 -33.31 -26.28
CA ASP A 44 15.52 -32.44 -26.82
C ASP A 44 14.99 -31.50 -25.73
N CYS A 45 15.18 -30.19 -25.89
CA CYS A 45 14.70 -29.14 -24.99
C CYS A 45 13.32 -28.60 -25.41
N SER A 46 12.40 -29.46 -25.84
CA SER A 46 10.99 -29.08 -26.13
C SER A 46 10.02 -29.30 -24.95
N ALA A 47 10.50 -29.73 -23.78
CA ALA A 47 9.68 -29.92 -22.58
C ALA A 47 9.99 -28.84 -21.52
N ASN A 48 9.59 -27.59 -21.75
CA ASN A 48 9.49 -26.57 -20.68
C ASN A 48 8.50 -25.43 -20.97
N ALA A 49 7.56 -25.63 -21.89
CA ALA A 49 6.48 -24.66 -22.16
C ALA A 49 5.21 -24.89 -21.31
N THR A 50 5.16 -25.96 -20.50
CA THR A 50 3.95 -26.38 -19.77
C THR A 50 4.00 -26.13 -18.26
N GLN A 51 5.07 -25.50 -17.73
CA GLN A 51 5.18 -25.15 -16.30
C GLN A 51 5.05 -23.64 -16.00
N LEU A 52 4.87 -22.80 -17.03
CA LEU A 52 4.61 -21.36 -16.85
C LEU A 52 3.12 -20.97 -16.93
N SER A 53 2.20 -21.90 -17.20
CA SER A 53 0.75 -21.63 -17.17
C SER A 53 0.10 -21.88 -15.80
N ALA A 54 0.78 -22.57 -14.87
CA ALA A 54 0.22 -22.96 -13.57
C ALA A 54 0.13 -21.80 -12.55
N ALA A 55 0.83 -20.68 -12.79
CA ALA A 55 0.79 -19.52 -11.89
C ALA A 55 -0.44 -18.61 -12.11
N SER A 56 -1.17 -18.80 -13.23
CA SER A 56 -2.37 -18.02 -13.55
C SER A 56 -3.69 -18.78 -13.28
N GLU A 57 -3.63 -20.07 -12.89
CA GLU A 57 -4.81 -20.91 -12.63
C GLU A 57 -5.25 -20.93 -11.15
N VAL A 58 -4.44 -20.41 -10.21
CA VAL A 58 -4.77 -20.41 -8.77
C VAL A 58 -5.90 -19.42 -8.41
N PHE A 59 -6.32 -18.55 -9.34
CA PHE A 59 -7.52 -17.71 -9.19
C PHE A 59 -8.70 -18.15 -10.08
N ALA A 60 -8.62 -19.27 -10.81
CA ALA A 60 -9.62 -19.64 -11.84
C ALA A 60 -10.29 -21.02 -11.72
N GLU A 61 -9.99 -21.85 -10.72
CA GLU A 61 -10.68 -23.15 -10.56
C GLU A 61 -11.87 -23.08 -9.58
N GLY A 62 -13.00 -22.60 -10.10
CA GLY A 62 -14.32 -22.89 -9.55
C GLY A 62 -14.81 -24.26 -10.04
N SER A 63 -15.02 -25.17 -9.11
CA SER A 63 -15.53 -26.53 -9.29
C SER A 63 -16.66 -26.65 -10.32
N LYS A 64 -16.52 -27.63 -11.23
CA LYS A 64 -17.62 -28.14 -12.08
C LYS A 64 -18.77 -28.61 -11.19
N ILE A 65 -19.84 -27.82 -11.11
CA ILE A 65 -21.13 -28.26 -10.57
C ILE A 65 -22.01 -28.70 -11.74
N THR A 66 -22.38 -29.97 -11.72
CA THR A 66 -23.34 -30.60 -12.62
C THR A 66 -24.70 -29.90 -12.50
N LEU A 67 -25.18 -29.33 -13.61
CA LEU A 67 -26.51 -28.71 -13.70
C LEU A 67 -27.60 -29.79 -13.62
N ASN A 68 -28.13 -30.02 -12.42
CA ASN A 68 -29.48 -30.55 -12.27
C ASN A 68 -30.46 -29.37 -12.28
N LYS A 69 -31.32 -29.30 -13.30
CA LYS A 69 -32.45 -28.37 -13.35
C LYS A 69 -33.36 -28.55 -12.13
N PRO A 70 -33.66 -27.48 -11.36
CA PRO A 70 -34.90 -27.42 -10.63
C PRO A 70 -35.87 -26.47 -11.34
N SER A 71 -37.13 -26.88 -11.32
CA SER A 71 -38.33 -26.22 -11.81
C SER A 71 -38.44 -24.74 -11.45
N LEU A 72 -38.97 -23.95 -12.38
CA LEU A 72 -39.47 -22.59 -12.16
C LEU A 72 -40.45 -22.54 -10.97
N GLY A 73 -39.96 -22.07 -9.82
CA GLY A 73 -40.76 -21.57 -8.71
C GLY A 73 -40.80 -20.04 -8.76
N LYS A 74 -41.94 -19.47 -8.35
CA LYS A 74 -42.33 -18.07 -8.51
C LYS A 74 -41.37 -17.09 -7.82
N ARG A 75 -41.20 -15.90 -8.43
CA ARG A 75 -40.57 -14.72 -7.81
C ARG A 75 -41.48 -14.23 -6.68
N ASP A 76 -40.96 -14.22 -5.46
CA ASP A 76 -41.48 -13.34 -4.42
C ASP A 76 -40.68 -12.03 -4.50
N GLU A 77 -41.37 -10.95 -4.85
CA GLU A 77 -40.88 -9.60 -4.71
C GLU A 77 -40.92 -9.23 -3.22
N GLY A 78 -39.80 -9.44 -2.53
CA GLY A 78 -39.57 -8.92 -1.19
C GLY A 78 -38.70 -7.67 -1.26
N PHE A 79 -39.20 -6.56 -0.73
CA PHE A 79 -38.44 -5.34 -0.40
C PHE A 79 -37.13 -5.70 0.34
N PRO A 80 -36.06 -4.90 0.22
CA PRO A 80 -34.85 -5.13 1.00
C PRO A 80 -35.22 -5.10 2.48
N HIS A 81 -35.05 -6.25 3.14
CA HIS A 81 -35.16 -6.35 4.59
C HIS A 81 -34.15 -5.36 5.18
N GLU A 82 -34.64 -4.40 5.97
CA GLU A 82 -33.79 -3.65 6.89
C GLU A 82 -32.97 -4.69 7.69
N PRO A 83 -31.63 -4.58 7.76
CA PRO A 83 -30.81 -5.55 8.48
C PRO A 83 -31.33 -5.69 9.91
N ALA A 84 -31.34 -6.92 10.44
CA ALA A 84 -31.73 -7.10 11.83
C ALA A 84 -30.81 -6.23 12.72
N PRO A 85 -31.30 -5.71 13.85
CA PRO A 85 -30.49 -4.85 14.75
C PRO A 85 -29.15 -5.45 15.20
N ASP A 86 -28.98 -6.77 15.04
CA ASP A 86 -27.82 -7.56 15.47
C ASP A 86 -26.92 -8.06 14.31
N ASP A 87 -27.19 -7.69 13.04
CA ASP A 87 -26.29 -8.07 11.95
C ASP A 87 -24.97 -7.27 12.03
N PRO A 88 -23.80 -7.92 11.97
CA PRO A 88 -22.52 -7.23 12.06
C PRO A 88 -22.38 -6.22 10.92
N LYS A 89 -21.93 -5.01 11.26
CA LYS A 89 -21.69 -3.94 10.27
C LYS A 89 -20.41 -4.20 9.49
N ILE A 90 -19.51 -5.03 9.99
CA ILE A 90 -18.34 -5.51 9.27
C ILE A 90 -18.32 -7.04 9.30
N SER A 91 -18.33 -7.65 8.11
CA SER A 91 -18.26 -9.10 7.94
C SER A 91 -16.87 -9.54 7.48
N ILE A 92 -16.37 -10.65 8.04
CA ILE A 92 -15.06 -11.23 7.71
C ILE A 92 -15.27 -12.57 7.01
N ARG A 93 -14.73 -12.69 5.79
CA ARG A 93 -14.48 -13.96 5.13
C ARG A 93 -13.04 -14.35 5.39
N PHE A 94 -12.82 -15.34 6.24
CA PHE A 94 -11.47 -15.77 6.62
C PHE A 94 -11.07 -17.07 5.92
N HIS A 95 -9.89 -17.06 5.32
CA HIS A 95 -9.24 -18.20 4.69
C HIS A 95 -7.89 -18.47 5.36
N CYS A 96 -7.80 -19.59 6.08
CA CYS A 96 -6.56 -20.08 6.68
C CYS A 96 -6.00 -21.24 5.84
N SER A 97 -4.71 -21.24 5.49
CA SER A 97 -4.12 -22.36 4.74
C SER A 97 -4.08 -23.65 5.57
N ALA A 98 -4.30 -24.78 4.91
CA ALA A 98 -4.35 -26.12 5.53
C ALA A 98 -3.03 -26.58 6.16
N GLU A 99 -1.93 -25.86 5.94
CA GLU A 99 -0.63 -26.11 6.55
C GLU A 99 -0.58 -25.70 8.04
N HIS A 100 -1.56 -24.93 8.52
CA HIS A 100 -1.65 -24.52 9.92
C HIS A 100 -2.50 -25.49 10.75
N ALA A 101 -2.11 -25.69 12.00
CA ALA A 101 -2.95 -26.40 12.97
C ALA A 101 -4.24 -25.62 13.20
N ASN A 102 -5.38 -26.31 13.32
CA ASN A 102 -6.69 -25.68 13.56
C ASN A 102 -6.64 -24.64 14.70
N GLN A 103 -5.87 -24.89 15.75
CA GLN A 103 -5.70 -23.98 16.88
C GLN A 103 -5.12 -22.61 16.49
N GLN A 104 -4.14 -22.56 15.57
CA GLN A 104 -3.56 -21.31 15.11
C GLN A 104 -4.57 -20.51 14.28
N CYS A 105 -5.32 -21.19 13.40
CA CYS A 105 -6.41 -20.55 12.64
C CYS A 105 -7.50 -20.01 13.57
N ASP A 106 -7.85 -20.73 14.64
CA ASP A 106 -8.82 -20.27 15.63
C ASP A 106 -8.32 -19.03 16.38
N ASN A 107 -7.03 -18.96 16.71
CA ASN A 107 -6.42 -17.80 17.36
C ASN A 107 -6.42 -16.59 16.41
N VAL A 108 -6.06 -16.78 15.14
CA VAL A 108 -6.15 -15.76 14.10
C VAL A 108 -7.59 -15.24 13.96
N GLN A 109 -8.57 -16.14 13.86
CA GLN A 109 -9.99 -15.76 13.74
C GLN A 109 -10.45 -14.92 14.94
N LYS A 110 -10.07 -15.29 16.17
CA LYS A 110 -10.42 -14.52 17.38
C LYS A 110 -9.81 -13.13 17.37
N SER A 111 -8.53 -13.00 17.02
CA SER A 111 -7.86 -11.70 16.93
C SER A 111 -8.45 -10.83 15.81
N LEU A 112 -8.81 -11.42 14.66
CA LEU A 112 -9.53 -10.72 13.60
C LEU A 112 -10.87 -10.18 14.11
N THR A 113 -11.68 -11.01 14.76
CA THR A 113 -12.97 -10.59 15.33
C THR A 113 -12.80 -9.47 16.35
N LYS A 114 -11.80 -9.55 17.24
CA LYS A 114 -11.54 -8.52 18.24
C LYS A 114 -11.08 -7.19 17.62
N ALA A 115 -10.16 -7.24 16.66
CA ALA A 115 -9.69 -6.06 15.93
C ALA A 115 -10.82 -5.35 15.16
N ILE A 116 -11.74 -6.12 14.54
CA ILE A 116 -12.92 -5.56 13.88
C ILE A 116 -13.92 -4.98 14.88
N GLY A 117 -14.08 -5.61 16.05
CA GLY A 117 -14.88 -5.05 17.14
C GLY A 117 -14.44 -3.63 17.52
N TYR A 118 -13.13 -3.37 17.60
CA TYR A 118 -12.63 -2.01 17.83
C TYR A 118 -13.06 -1.00 16.75
N LEU A 119 -13.10 -1.41 15.48
CA LEU A 119 -13.56 -0.55 14.38
C LEU A 119 -15.07 -0.31 14.44
N GLU A 120 -15.86 -1.34 14.70
CA GLU A 120 -17.32 -1.22 14.88
C GLU A 120 -17.66 -0.34 16.09
N ASP A 121 -16.82 -0.32 17.12
CA ASP A 121 -16.98 0.54 18.29
C ASP A 121 -16.77 2.01 17.95
N ILE A 122 -15.84 2.36 17.05
CA ILE A 122 -15.52 3.75 16.71
C ILE A 122 -16.28 4.28 15.48
N LEU A 123 -16.72 3.43 14.55
CA LEU A 123 -17.36 3.84 13.30
C LEU A 123 -18.89 3.70 13.36
N ALA A 124 -19.59 4.69 12.83
CA ALA A 124 -21.03 4.65 12.56
C ALA A 124 -21.27 4.38 11.06
N LEU A 125 -21.06 3.13 10.62
CA LEU A 125 -21.17 2.76 9.21
C LEU A 125 -22.61 2.90 8.69
N LYS A 126 -22.76 3.59 7.55
CA LYS A 126 -24.02 3.72 6.81
C LYS A 126 -24.35 2.42 6.07
N GLU A 127 -23.32 1.84 5.43
CA GLU A 127 -23.40 0.55 4.76
C GLU A 127 -22.38 -0.42 5.32
N SER A 128 -22.78 -1.69 5.46
CA SER A 128 -21.90 -2.73 5.99
C SER A 128 -20.70 -2.98 5.09
N LEU A 129 -19.55 -3.32 5.68
CA LEU A 129 -18.32 -3.66 4.96
C LEU A 129 -18.05 -5.17 4.95
N ALA A 130 -17.48 -5.68 3.86
CA ALA A 130 -17.04 -7.05 3.70
C ALA A 130 -15.53 -7.11 3.52
N ILE A 131 -14.85 -7.89 4.37
CA ILE A 131 -13.40 -8.05 4.38
C ILE A 131 -13.07 -9.49 4.02
N ASP A 132 -12.22 -9.71 3.02
CA ASP A 132 -11.69 -11.02 2.67
C ASP A 132 -10.25 -11.13 3.17
N VAL A 133 -10.00 -12.05 4.10
CA VAL A 133 -8.75 -12.18 4.84
C VAL A 133 -8.11 -13.53 4.55
N LYS A 134 -6.82 -13.51 4.21
CA LYS A 134 -6.01 -14.72 4.01
C LYS A 134 -4.88 -14.81 5.03
N TYR A 135 -4.66 -15.99 5.61
CA TYR A 135 -3.51 -16.28 6.47
C TYR A 135 -2.75 -17.48 5.91
N PHE A 136 -1.52 -17.25 5.46
CA PHE A 136 -0.69 -18.23 4.76
C PHE A 136 0.78 -17.82 4.74
N SER A 137 1.67 -18.77 4.43
CA SER A 137 3.13 -18.55 4.42
C SER A 137 3.54 -17.75 3.18
N TYR A 138 4.13 -16.57 3.39
CA TYR A 138 4.67 -15.76 2.29
C TYR A 138 5.95 -16.37 1.72
N CYS A 139 6.72 -17.07 2.54
CA CYS A 139 7.90 -17.81 2.12
C CYS A 139 7.51 -18.94 1.17
N SER A 140 6.52 -19.77 1.52
CA SER A 140 6.11 -20.88 0.68
C SER A 140 5.42 -20.39 -0.61
N THR A 141 4.58 -19.36 -0.49
CA THR A 141 3.70 -18.87 -1.57
C THR A 141 4.38 -17.87 -2.50
N TYR A 142 5.06 -16.86 -1.93
CA TYR A 142 5.69 -15.76 -2.69
C TYR A 142 7.22 -15.88 -2.80
N LYS A 143 7.83 -16.91 -2.19
CA LYS A 143 9.30 -17.04 -2.08
C LYS A 143 9.95 -15.84 -1.38
N LYS A 144 9.18 -15.13 -0.54
CA LYS A 144 9.64 -14.02 0.30
C LYS A 144 9.86 -14.54 1.73
N CYS A 145 11.00 -15.16 1.94
CA CYS A 145 11.32 -15.81 3.22
C CYS A 145 12.08 -14.91 4.20
N ASN A 146 12.51 -13.72 3.76
CA ASN A 146 13.20 -12.80 4.63
C ASN A 146 12.15 -12.01 5.45
N VAL A 147 12.11 -12.28 6.76
CA VAL A 147 11.18 -11.64 7.70
C VAL A 147 11.62 -10.24 8.14
N ASP A 148 12.79 -9.78 7.69
CA ASP A 148 13.34 -8.45 8.01
C ASP A 148 12.66 -7.30 7.22
N ASP A 149 11.73 -7.59 6.31
CA ASP A 149 10.95 -6.59 5.60
C ASP A 149 9.70 -6.24 6.42
N VAL A 150 9.38 -4.94 6.57
CA VAL A 150 8.21 -4.49 7.34
C VAL A 150 6.89 -4.94 6.68
N SER A 151 6.90 -5.16 5.36
CA SER A 151 5.81 -5.80 4.62
C SER A 151 5.65 -7.31 4.92
N ALA A 152 6.52 -7.87 5.77
CA ALA A 152 6.46 -9.28 6.14
C ALA A 152 5.37 -9.59 7.17
N TYR A 153 4.76 -8.60 7.84
CA TYR A 153 3.67 -8.87 8.80
C TYR A 153 2.35 -9.18 8.09
N GLY A 154 1.95 -8.30 7.18
CA GLY A 154 0.74 -8.42 6.41
C GLY A 154 0.56 -7.21 5.51
N HIS A 155 -0.56 -7.19 4.81
CA HIS A 155 -1.01 -6.04 4.05
C HIS A 155 -2.53 -6.08 3.93
N ALA A 156 -3.15 -4.91 3.91
CA ALA A 156 -4.53 -4.79 3.45
C ALA A 156 -4.71 -3.57 2.54
N TYR A 157 -5.66 -3.68 1.63
CA TYR A 157 -5.96 -2.62 0.67
C TYR A 157 -7.45 -2.64 0.30
N PRO A 158 -8.00 -1.51 -0.16
CA PRO A 158 -9.34 -1.48 -0.72
C PRO A 158 -9.41 -2.44 -1.91
N ALA A 159 -10.41 -3.32 -1.93
CA ALA A 159 -10.60 -4.27 -3.03
C ALA A 159 -10.82 -3.54 -4.38
N ARG A 160 -11.39 -2.34 -4.30
CA ARG A 160 -11.75 -1.49 -5.42
C ARG A 160 -11.63 -0.01 -5.02
N SER A 161 -11.30 0.83 -5.99
CA SER A 161 -11.45 2.29 -5.89
C SER A 161 -12.28 2.81 -7.06
N ALA A 162 -13.01 3.89 -6.86
CA ALA A 162 -13.65 4.63 -7.95
C ALA A 162 -12.94 5.97 -8.17
N VAL A 163 -12.92 6.41 -9.42
CA VAL A 163 -12.50 7.77 -9.75
C VAL A 163 -13.70 8.69 -9.53
N VAL A 164 -13.54 9.65 -8.63
CA VAL A 164 -14.57 10.65 -8.31
C VAL A 164 -14.05 12.05 -8.55
N VAL A 165 -14.96 12.97 -8.82
CA VAL A 165 -14.72 14.41 -8.76
C VAL A 165 -15.12 14.87 -7.36
N ASP A 166 -14.19 15.48 -6.65
CA ASP A 166 -14.42 16.01 -5.32
C ASP A 166 -15.15 17.38 -5.33
N GLN A 167 -15.32 17.98 -4.15
CA GLN A 167 -15.95 19.30 -3.99
C GLN A 167 -15.17 20.42 -4.67
N GLU A 168 -13.85 20.28 -4.81
CA GLU A 168 -12.98 21.25 -5.46
C GLU A 168 -12.84 21.04 -6.99
N GLY A 169 -13.45 19.99 -7.56
CA GLY A 169 -13.42 19.70 -9.00
C GLY A 169 -12.20 18.90 -9.48
N HIS A 170 -11.40 18.35 -8.56
CA HIS A 170 -10.26 17.48 -8.80
C HIS A 170 -10.69 16.00 -8.86
N LEU A 171 -9.99 15.23 -9.68
CA LEU A 171 -10.20 13.79 -9.76
C LEU A 171 -9.32 13.06 -8.77
N ARG A 172 -9.92 12.14 -8.01
CA ARG A 172 -9.22 11.32 -7.02
C ARG A 172 -9.73 9.90 -6.98
N LEU A 173 -8.88 9.01 -6.48
CA LEU A 173 -9.22 7.62 -6.17
C LEU A 173 -9.84 7.56 -4.78
N TYR A 174 -11.13 7.23 -4.73
CA TYR A 174 -11.83 6.98 -3.48
C TYR A 174 -12.01 5.47 -3.30
N PRO A 175 -11.60 4.91 -2.16
CA PRO A 175 -11.73 3.49 -1.90
C PRO A 175 -13.21 3.12 -1.72
N GLN A 176 -13.62 1.95 -2.23
CA GLN A 176 -14.99 1.46 -2.08
C GLN A 176 -15.49 1.47 -0.61
N PRO A 177 -14.70 1.03 0.39
CA PRO A 177 -15.07 1.15 1.80
C PRO A 177 -15.50 2.55 2.24
N LEU A 178 -14.89 3.61 1.68
CA LEU A 178 -15.22 5.00 1.99
C LEU A 178 -16.45 5.47 1.21
N ILE A 179 -16.50 5.18 -0.09
CA ILE A 179 -17.60 5.60 -0.98
C ILE A 179 -18.96 5.16 -0.43
N LYS A 180 -19.04 3.93 0.09
CA LYS A 180 -20.24 3.37 0.73
C LYS A 180 -20.72 4.15 1.95
N GLN A 181 -19.90 5.05 2.50
CA GLN A 181 -20.23 5.89 3.66
C GLN A 181 -20.58 7.34 3.26
N LEU A 182 -20.43 7.69 1.98
CA LEU A 182 -20.69 9.04 1.47
C LEU A 182 -22.10 9.12 0.87
N ASP A 183 -22.72 10.30 0.98
CA ASP A 183 -24.03 10.57 0.38
C ASP A 183 -23.86 10.95 -1.09
N MET A 184 -23.57 9.96 -1.94
CA MET A 184 -23.34 10.17 -3.37
C MET A 184 -24.64 10.10 -4.18
N TYR A 185 -24.84 11.09 -5.05
CA TYR A 185 -25.87 11.02 -6.08
C TYR A 185 -25.41 10.06 -7.20
N ASN A 186 -26.07 8.89 -7.29
CA ASN A 186 -25.70 7.76 -8.16
C ASN A 186 -24.33 7.14 -7.81
N PRO A 187 -24.23 6.36 -6.72
CA PRO A 187 -23.01 5.64 -6.38
C PRO A 187 -22.67 4.57 -7.44
N PRO A 188 -21.40 4.15 -7.52
CA PRO A 188 -20.99 3.12 -8.46
C PRO A 188 -21.53 1.75 -8.06
N SER A 189 -21.42 0.76 -8.95
CA SER A 189 -21.59 -0.63 -8.54
C SER A 189 -20.47 -1.03 -7.57
N PHE A 190 -20.83 -1.67 -6.47
CA PHE A 190 -19.87 -2.17 -5.51
C PHE A 190 -19.51 -3.63 -5.79
N ALA A 191 -18.24 -3.98 -5.61
CA ALA A 191 -17.82 -5.37 -5.56
C ALA A 191 -18.33 -6.02 -4.26
N ASN A 192 -18.42 -7.35 -4.24
CA ASN A 192 -18.89 -8.11 -3.07
C ASN A 192 -17.94 -8.08 -1.87
N VAL A 193 -16.70 -7.61 -2.08
CA VAL A 193 -15.66 -7.47 -1.06
C VAL A 193 -15.19 -6.02 -1.11
N ASP A 194 -15.07 -5.39 0.05
CA ASP A 194 -14.66 -4.01 0.21
C ASP A 194 -13.15 -3.89 0.52
N ILE A 195 -12.61 -4.82 1.33
CA ILE A 195 -11.21 -4.86 1.76
C ILE A 195 -10.62 -6.25 1.49
N LEU A 196 -9.43 -6.29 0.92
CA LEU A 196 -8.60 -7.49 0.82
C LEU A 196 -7.47 -7.38 1.84
N ALA A 197 -7.28 -8.40 2.65
CA ALA A 197 -6.19 -8.47 3.61
C ALA A 197 -5.48 -9.82 3.52
N ALA A 198 -4.16 -9.81 3.73
CA ALA A 198 -3.38 -11.01 3.89
C ALA A 198 -2.37 -10.82 5.02
N PHE A 199 -2.17 -11.87 5.81
CA PHE A 199 -1.20 -11.88 6.89
C PHE A 199 -0.26 -13.07 6.73
N ASN A 200 1.02 -12.82 6.95
CA ASN A 200 2.08 -13.79 6.74
C ASN A 200 2.18 -14.75 7.92
N SER A 201 1.93 -16.02 7.69
CA SER A 201 2.02 -17.01 8.76
C SER A 201 3.44 -17.43 9.14
N ASP A 202 4.47 -16.93 8.44
CA ASP A 202 5.88 -17.18 8.78
C ASP A 202 6.37 -16.29 9.94
N ILE A 203 5.58 -15.31 10.37
CA ILE A 203 5.91 -14.45 11.50
C ILE A 203 5.58 -15.16 12.82
N ASP A 204 6.47 -15.00 13.81
CA ASP A 204 6.27 -15.44 15.19
C ASP A 204 5.24 -14.52 15.88
N TYR A 205 3.97 -14.78 15.58
CA TYR A 205 2.85 -14.06 16.14
C TYR A 205 2.50 -14.56 17.54
N TRP A 206 2.29 -13.61 18.44
CA TRP A 206 1.62 -13.83 19.72
C TRP A 206 0.13 -13.54 19.60
N PHE A 207 -0.68 -14.39 20.23
CA PHE A 207 -2.14 -14.28 20.27
C PHE A 207 -2.61 -14.19 21.72
N GLU A 208 -3.33 -13.12 22.07
CA GLU A 208 -3.87 -12.93 23.43
C GLU A 208 -4.72 -14.12 23.90
N SER A 209 -5.44 -14.77 22.97
CA SER A 209 -6.30 -15.92 23.27
C SER A 209 -5.56 -17.17 23.78
N GLU A 210 -4.22 -17.20 23.69
CA GLU A 210 -3.39 -18.29 24.24
C GLU A 210 -3.17 -18.14 25.75
N GLY A 211 -3.41 -16.94 26.32
CA GLY A 211 -3.28 -16.69 27.76
C GLY A 211 -1.84 -16.71 28.27
N THR A 212 -0.86 -16.52 27.39
CA THR A 212 0.58 -16.45 27.70
C THR A 212 1.08 -15.01 27.61
N ASP A 213 2.19 -14.70 28.28
CA ASP A 213 2.86 -13.41 28.10
C ASP A 213 3.61 -13.36 26.77
N ILE A 214 3.49 -12.24 26.05
CA ILE A 214 4.20 -11.99 24.80
C ILE A 214 5.72 -12.01 25.01
N GLN A 215 6.45 -12.72 24.15
CA GLN A 215 7.92 -12.79 24.22
C GLN A 215 8.58 -11.64 23.46
N PRO A 216 9.83 -11.24 23.81
CA PRO A 216 10.50 -10.08 23.23
C PRO A 216 10.62 -10.05 21.69
N ASN A 217 10.65 -11.22 21.05
CA ASN A 217 10.78 -11.39 19.61
C ASN A 217 9.44 -11.62 18.90
N GLN A 218 8.35 -11.72 19.64
CA GLN A 218 7.02 -11.96 19.08
C GLN A 218 6.32 -10.65 18.70
N THR A 219 5.50 -10.72 17.67
CA THR A 219 4.65 -9.62 17.24
C THR A 219 3.22 -9.89 17.69
N ASP A 220 2.54 -8.89 18.27
CA ASP A 220 1.11 -9.01 18.55
C ASP A 220 0.31 -9.01 17.24
N PHE A 221 -0.40 -10.12 16.97
CA PHE A 221 -1.17 -10.28 15.73
C PHE A 221 -2.36 -9.31 15.65
N GLU A 222 -3.01 -9.02 16.77
CA GLU A 222 -4.16 -8.12 16.80
C GLU A 222 -3.75 -6.67 16.49
N LEU A 223 -2.58 -6.25 16.99
CA LEU A 223 -1.98 -4.96 16.62
C LEU A 223 -1.69 -4.89 15.11
N ALA A 224 -1.15 -5.96 14.52
CA ALA A 224 -0.93 -6.02 13.08
C ALA A 224 -2.25 -5.88 12.30
N VAL A 225 -3.30 -6.61 12.69
CA VAL A 225 -4.62 -6.47 12.06
C VAL A 225 -5.16 -5.05 12.17
N CYS A 226 -5.10 -4.42 13.35
CA CYS A 226 -5.59 -3.05 13.56
C CYS A 226 -4.89 -2.05 12.64
N ARG A 227 -3.57 -2.19 12.45
CA ARG A 227 -2.80 -1.35 11.51
C ARG A 227 -3.25 -1.61 10.07
N GLU A 228 -3.21 -2.86 9.62
CA GLU A 228 -3.44 -3.17 8.21
C GLU A 228 -4.85 -2.77 7.75
N ILE A 229 -5.88 -2.97 8.58
CA ILE A 229 -7.24 -2.58 8.19
C ILE A 229 -7.38 -1.07 7.96
N LEU A 230 -6.56 -0.20 8.58
CA LEU A 230 -6.55 1.23 8.25
C LEU A 230 -6.13 1.48 6.80
N HIS A 231 -5.17 0.72 6.27
CA HIS A 231 -4.85 0.75 4.84
C HIS A 231 -6.02 0.24 3.99
N GLY A 232 -6.72 -0.81 4.45
CA GLY A 232 -7.95 -1.30 3.83
C GLY A 232 -9.06 -0.25 3.75
N LEU A 233 -9.21 0.60 4.76
CA LEU A 233 -10.12 1.76 4.78
C LEU A 233 -9.61 2.92 3.90
N GLY A 234 -8.40 2.80 3.35
CA GLY A 234 -7.82 3.72 2.38
C GLY A 234 -7.00 4.85 2.98
N LEU A 235 -6.52 4.69 4.23
CA LEU A 235 -5.37 5.47 4.69
C LEU A 235 -4.16 4.91 3.92
N ILE A 236 -3.95 5.43 2.73
CA ILE A 236 -2.85 5.05 1.86
C ILE A 236 -2.60 6.19 0.87
N SER A 237 -1.34 6.55 0.73
CA SER A 237 -0.93 7.53 -0.26
C SER A 237 -0.80 6.86 -1.63
N GLN A 238 -1.17 7.58 -2.68
CA GLN A 238 -0.90 7.20 -4.07
C GLN A 238 0.34 7.89 -4.62
N TRP A 239 1.11 8.61 -3.78
CA TRP A 239 2.42 9.12 -4.15
C TRP A 239 3.47 8.02 -4.07
N ASP A 240 3.99 7.58 -5.21
CA ASP A 240 4.96 6.49 -5.28
C ASP A 240 5.96 6.64 -6.46
N MET A 241 6.96 5.77 -6.49
CA MET A 241 8.00 5.66 -7.52
C MET A 241 7.53 4.81 -8.71
N TYR A 242 6.36 5.08 -9.29
CA TYR A 242 5.77 4.24 -10.34
C TYR A 242 6.66 4.01 -11.58
N PHE A 243 7.50 4.99 -11.91
CA PHE A 243 8.39 4.95 -13.08
C PHE A 243 9.74 5.65 -12.86
N GLY A 244 10.03 6.09 -11.64
CA GLY A 244 11.38 6.51 -11.25
C GLY A 244 12.32 5.32 -11.13
N ASP A 245 13.63 5.55 -11.21
CA ASP A 245 14.54 4.61 -10.55
C ASP A 245 14.35 4.78 -9.03
N LYS A 246 14.68 3.76 -8.22
CA LYS A 246 14.50 3.84 -6.76
C LYS A 246 15.12 5.14 -6.22
N GLY A 247 14.29 5.98 -5.62
CA GLY A 247 14.70 7.24 -4.99
C GLY A 247 14.84 8.44 -5.92
N THR A 248 14.36 8.41 -7.17
CA THR A 248 14.60 9.55 -8.10
C THR A 248 13.48 10.58 -8.21
N VAL A 249 12.22 10.13 -8.21
CA VAL A 249 11.02 10.98 -8.38
C VAL A 249 9.80 10.29 -7.76
N LEU A 250 8.84 11.07 -7.27
CA LEU A 250 7.51 10.60 -6.88
C LEU A 250 6.44 11.23 -7.75
N THR A 251 5.44 10.43 -8.10
CA THR A 251 4.21 10.91 -8.73
C THR A 251 2.99 10.29 -8.06
N PRO A 252 1.81 10.90 -8.21
CA PRO A 252 0.56 10.20 -7.94
C PRO A 252 0.41 8.99 -8.87
N ASN A 253 -0.63 8.18 -8.66
CA ASN A 253 -0.92 7.02 -9.49
C ASN A 253 -1.12 7.42 -10.96
N PRO A 254 -0.29 6.94 -11.92
CA PRO A 254 -0.49 7.16 -13.35
C PRO A 254 -1.64 6.29 -13.86
N PHE A 255 -2.86 6.65 -13.47
CA PHE A 255 -4.07 5.91 -13.72
C PHE A 255 -4.35 5.76 -15.22
N SER A 256 -4.77 4.56 -15.60
CA SER A 256 -5.23 4.26 -16.95
C SER A 256 -6.34 3.24 -16.94
N LEU A 257 -7.32 3.44 -17.82
CA LEU A 257 -8.49 2.57 -17.97
C LEU A 257 -8.17 1.26 -18.72
N ASP A 258 -7.12 1.25 -19.53
CA ASP A 258 -6.88 0.21 -20.54
C ASP A 258 -5.59 -0.60 -20.32
N VAL A 259 -5.15 -0.80 -19.06
CA VAL A 259 -3.83 -1.40 -18.84
C VAL A 259 -3.87 -2.93 -18.76
N ASP A 260 -3.26 -3.56 -19.77
CA ASP A 260 -2.65 -4.87 -19.63
C ASP A 260 -1.18 -4.67 -19.23
N LEU A 261 -0.93 -4.60 -17.92
CA LEU A 261 0.40 -4.37 -17.31
C LEU A 261 1.38 -5.51 -17.57
N THR A 262 0.94 -6.62 -18.18
CA THR A 262 1.77 -7.82 -18.36
C THR A 262 2.75 -7.71 -19.54
N MET A 263 2.71 -6.63 -20.32
CA MET A 263 3.50 -6.51 -21.56
C MET A 263 4.21 -5.15 -21.70
N PRO A 264 5.49 -5.02 -21.29
CA PRO A 264 6.21 -3.74 -21.25
C PRO A 264 6.47 -3.10 -22.62
N ASN A 265 6.33 -3.86 -23.72
CA ASN A 265 6.53 -3.40 -25.09
C ASN A 265 5.21 -3.07 -25.83
N LYS A 266 4.07 -3.09 -25.14
CA LYS A 266 2.79 -2.67 -25.72
C LYS A 266 2.56 -1.17 -25.55
N PRO A 267 1.69 -0.56 -26.38
CA PRO A 267 1.21 0.79 -26.17
C PRO A 267 0.77 0.96 -24.72
N PHE A 268 1.30 1.99 -24.09
CA PHE A 268 1.01 2.34 -22.70
C PHE A 268 0.21 3.62 -22.72
N SER A 269 -0.92 3.65 -22.02
CA SER A 269 -1.71 4.86 -21.89
C SER A 269 -1.76 5.35 -20.47
N VAL A 270 -1.92 6.66 -20.33
CA VAL A 270 -2.22 7.30 -19.05
C VAL A 270 -3.38 8.27 -19.27
N ASN A 271 -4.37 8.17 -18.40
CA ASN A 271 -5.50 9.09 -18.36
C ASN A 271 -5.15 10.28 -17.46
N SER A 272 -4.62 10.03 -16.26
CA SER A 272 -4.33 11.07 -15.28
C SER A 272 -3.37 10.56 -14.22
N PHE A 273 -2.61 11.46 -13.59
CA PHE A 273 -2.05 11.25 -12.27
C PHE A 273 -3.14 11.49 -11.22
N LEU A 274 -3.51 10.46 -10.48
CA LEU A 274 -4.58 10.51 -9.48
C LEU A 274 -4.02 10.32 -8.07
N GLU A 275 -4.43 11.22 -7.19
CA GLU A 275 -4.23 11.14 -5.75
C GLU A 275 -5.36 10.35 -5.09
N SER A 276 -5.14 9.82 -3.88
CA SER A 276 -6.21 9.21 -3.08
C SER A 276 -7.06 10.23 -2.32
N ALA A 277 -8.18 9.78 -1.77
CA ALA A 277 -8.95 10.54 -0.78
C ALA A 277 -8.12 10.97 0.45
N PHE A 278 -7.10 10.18 0.82
CA PHE A 278 -6.18 10.52 1.91
C PHE A 278 -5.20 11.63 1.48
N ASP A 279 -4.66 11.55 0.26
CA ASP A 279 -3.70 12.52 -0.29
C ASP A 279 -4.26 13.94 -0.41
N GLN A 280 -5.59 14.10 -0.54
CA GLN A 280 -6.27 15.40 -0.59
C GLN A 280 -5.85 16.33 0.55
N TYR A 281 -5.51 15.77 1.71
CA TYR A 281 -5.20 16.49 2.92
C TYR A 281 -3.69 16.58 3.22
N LEU A 282 -2.84 16.10 2.32
CA LEU A 282 -1.39 16.21 2.47
C LEU A 282 -0.90 17.58 2.02
N VAL A 283 -0.10 18.21 2.87
CA VAL A 283 0.37 19.58 2.73
C VAL A 283 1.88 19.66 2.98
N GLU A 284 2.58 20.41 2.14
CA GLU A 284 3.95 20.81 2.40
C GLU A 284 3.98 21.74 3.62
N LYS A 285 4.65 21.30 4.69
CA LYS A 285 4.72 22.05 5.95
C LYS A 285 5.40 23.42 5.78
N SER A 286 6.37 23.52 4.88
CA SER A 286 7.22 24.72 4.74
C SER A 286 6.44 25.97 4.33
N ASN A 287 5.39 25.80 3.51
CA ASN A 287 4.67 26.88 2.86
C ASN A 287 3.14 26.69 2.88
N GLY A 288 2.65 25.60 3.49
CA GLY A 288 1.23 25.29 3.58
C GLY A 288 0.59 24.88 2.25
N LYS A 289 1.38 24.56 1.22
CA LYS A 289 0.89 24.20 -0.11
C LYS A 289 0.42 22.73 -0.13
N PRO A 290 -0.86 22.47 -0.46
CA PRO A 290 -1.34 21.11 -0.70
C PRO A 290 -0.57 20.39 -1.80
N LEU A 291 -0.37 19.08 -1.62
CA LEU A 291 0.36 18.28 -2.60
C LEU A 291 -0.35 18.18 -3.96
N TYR A 292 -1.68 18.33 -3.99
CA TYR A 292 -2.45 18.28 -5.23
C TYR A 292 -2.01 19.31 -6.27
N PHE A 293 -1.46 20.46 -5.85
CA PHE A 293 -0.90 21.44 -6.79
C PHE A 293 0.27 20.87 -7.62
N HIS A 294 1.03 19.93 -7.06
CA HIS A 294 2.07 19.22 -7.78
C HIS A 294 1.46 18.18 -8.73
N ALA A 295 0.43 17.45 -8.28
CA ALA A 295 -0.31 16.51 -9.12
C ALA A 295 -0.96 17.20 -10.34
N GLU A 296 -1.56 18.37 -10.16
CA GLU A 296 -2.12 19.18 -11.25
C GLU A 296 -1.06 19.56 -12.29
N ARG A 297 0.13 19.99 -11.85
CA ARG A 297 1.19 20.30 -12.80
C ARG A 297 1.68 19.05 -13.53
N MET A 298 1.76 17.90 -12.87
CA MET A 298 2.06 16.64 -13.55
C MET A 298 0.97 16.25 -14.56
N ASN A 299 -0.30 16.52 -14.26
CA ASN A 299 -1.39 16.30 -15.22
C ASN A 299 -1.31 17.21 -16.45
N GLN A 300 -0.69 18.39 -16.34
CA GLN A 300 -0.43 19.25 -17.50
C GLN A 300 0.60 18.67 -18.48
N PHE A 301 1.46 17.74 -18.04
CA PHE A 301 2.31 16.96 -18.95
C PHE A 301 1.49 16.07 -19.89
N LEU A 302 0.34 15.58 -19.44
CA LEU A 302 -0.57 14.75 -20.25
C LEU A 302 -1.49 15.63 -21.12
N HIS A 303 -2.08 16.68 -20.55
CA HIS A 303 -3.22 17.40 -21.16
C HIS A 303 -2.96 18.86 -21.53
N GLY A 304 -1.72 19.34 -21.39
CA GLY A 304 -1.36 20.75 -21.51
C GLY A 304 -2.06 21.60 -20.43
N ASN A 305 -2.34 22.86 -20.72
CA ASN A 305 -3.00 23.78 -19.78
C ASN A 305 -4.51 23.54 -19.62
N SER A 306 -5.03 22.39 -20.06
CA SER A 306 -6.41 22.00 -19.83
C SER A 306 -6.55 21.64 -18.34
N THR A 307 -6.81 22.64 -17.51
CA THR A 307 -6.95 22.50 -16.05
C THR A 307 -8.32 21.94 -15.69
N GLY A 308 -8.35 20.91 -14.83
CA GLY A 308 -9.57 20.34 -14.23
C GLY A 308 -9.99 18.99 -14.80
N SER A 309 -11.09 18.45 -14.24
CA SER A 309 -11.75 17.19 -14.63
C SER A 309 -12.05 17.02 -16.13
N SER A 310 -11.98 18.11 -16.91
CA SER A 310 -12.22 18.13 -18.36
C SER A 310 -11.10 17.49 -19.20
N GLY A 311 -9.87 17.38 -18.68
CA GLY A 311 -8.73 16.78 -19.39
C GLY A 311 -8.54 15.28 -19.10
N ALA A 312 -8.81 14.85 -17.88
CA ALA A 312 -8.46 13.52 -17.36
C ALA A 312 -9.34 12.35 -17.86
N GLY A 313 -10.35 12.64 -18.68
CA GLY A 313 -11.03 11.63 -19.48
C GLY A 313 -10.30 11.30 -20.79
N ASN A 314 -9.36 12.15 -21.23
CA ASN A 314 -8.64 11.93 -22.48
C ASN A 314 -7.47 10.99 -22.25
N ARG A 315 -7.40 9.94 -23.05
CA ARG A 315 -6.32 8.96 -23.01
C ARG A 315 -5.11 9.52 -23.75
N VAL A 316 -3.94 9.56 -23.11
CA VAL A 316 -2.67 9.89 -23.77
C VAL A 316 -1.90 8.60 -24.01
N GLU A 317 -1.55 8.36 -25.28
CA GLU A 317 -0.85 7.14 -25.71
C GLU A 317 0.67 7.36 -25.78
N PHE A 318 1.39 6.35 -25.31
CA PHE A 318 2.84 6.24 -25.40
C PHE A 318 3.20 4.93 -26.10
N GLN A 319 4.36 4.87 -26.75
CA GLN A 319 4.77 3.68 -27.49
C GLN A 319 4.98 2.48 -26.56
N SER A 320 5.40 2.74 -25.33
CA SER A 320 5.64 1.77 -24.27
C SER A 320 5.71 2.48 -22.92
N GLN A 321 5.72 1.71 -21.83
CA GLN A 321 6.00 2.25 -20.49
C GLN A 321 7.39 2.91 -20.43
N MET A 322 8.36 2.39 -21.18
CA MET A 322 9.70 2.96 -21.26
C MET A 322 9.72 4.30 -22.04
N ASP A 323 8.92 4.42 -23.10
CA ASP A 323 8.74 5.69 -23.83
C ASP A 323 8.09 6.73 -22.93
N PHE A 324 7.04 6.36 -22.18
CA PHE A 324 6.43 7.21 -21.16
C PHE A 324 7.46 7.67 -20.11
N LYS A 325 8.19 6.74 -19.49
CA LYS A 325 9.24 7.06 -18.50
C LYS A 325 10.26 8.04 -19.09
N LYS A 326 10.78 7.75 -20.28
CA LYS A 326 11.77 8.60 -20.96
C LYS A 326 11.23 10.01 -21.21
N LYS A 327 10.00 10.13 -21.71
CA LYS A 327 9.36 11.44 -21.98
C LYS A 327 9.06 12.20 -20.71
N PHE A 328 8.54 11.54 -19.68
CA PHE A 328 8.29 12.16 -18.38
C PHE A 328 9.60 12.67 -17.76
N MET A 329 10.65 11.86 -17.74
CA MET A 329 11.94 12.24 -17.16
C MET A 329 12.65 13.35 -17.93
N ALA A 330 12.32 13.54 -19.21
CA ALA A 330 12.83 14.65 -20.04
C ALA A 330 11.92 15.90 -20.02
N SER A 331 10.80 15.86 -19.31
CA SER A 331 9.80 16.93 -19.30
C SER A 331 10.07 17.99 -18.23
N ASP A 332 9.43 19.14 -18.38
CA ASP A 332 9.50 20.26 -17.42
C ASP A 332 8.83 19.94 -16.07
N VAL A 333 8.09 18.83 -15.94
CA VAL A 333 7.48 18.41 -14.66
C VAL A 333 8.38 17.47 -13.86
N GLN A 334 9.48 16.96 -14.44
CA GLN A 334 10.43 16.11 -13.72
C GLN A 334 10.99 16.77 -12.44
N PRO A 335 11.41 18.06 -12.44
CA PRO A 335 11.90 18.70 -11.22
C PRO A 335 10.85 18.79 -10.11
N ILE A 336 9.56 18.85 -10.47
CA ILE A 336 8.46 18.87 -9.49
C ILE A 336 8.31 17.50 -8.85
N ALA A 337 8.38 16.43 -9.64
CA ALA A 337 8.36 15.07 -9.13
C ALA A 337 9.56 14.75 -8.24
N ARG A 338 10.73 15.33 -8.53
CA ARG A 338 11.91 15.27 -7.66
C ARG A 338 11.68 16.05 -6.36
N HIS A 339 11.11 17.25 -6.43
CA HIS A 339 10.81 18.03 -5.23
C HIS A 339 9.87 17.28 -4.27
N VAL A 340 8.82 16.60 -4.78
CA VAL A 340 7.95 15.78 -3.92
C VAL A 340 8.70 14.58 -3.33
N MET A 341 9.63 13.96 -4.07
CA MET A 341 10.54 12.94 -3.53
C MET A 341 11.40 13.50 -2.39
N ASP A 342 11.98 14.69 -2.58
CA ASP A 342 12.81 15.35 -1.56
C ASP A 342 11.98 15.64 -0.30
N LEU A 343 10.73 16.09 -0.45
CA LEU A 343 9.80 16.25 0.67
C LEU A 343 9.55 14.89 1.35
N ALA A 344 9.15 13.87 0.61
CA ALA A 344 8.81 12.55 1.14
C ALA A 344 9.98 11.81 1.82
N THR A 345 11.21 12.31 1.66
CA THR A 345 12.44 11.78 2.29
C THR A 345 13.11 12.81 3.22
N THR A 346 12.44 13.93 3.49
CA THR A 346 12.87 14.93 4.47
C THR A 346 11.96 14.85 5.70
N PRO A 347 12.51 14.52 6.89
CA PRO A 347 11.75 14.40 8.12
C PRO A 347 10.79 15.58 8.36
N ARG A 348 9.51 15.25 8.54
CA ARG A 348 8.43 16.18 8.93
C ARG A 348 8.19 17.32 7.95
N SER A 349 8.50 17.09 6.67
CA SER A 349 8.29 18.08 5.61
C SER A 349 6.86 18.07 5.05
N ILE A 350 6.15 16.95 5.18
CA ILE A 350 4.75 16.78 4.79
C ILE A 350 3.92 16.47 6.03
N VAL A 351 2.72 17.04 6.08
CA VAL A 351 1.75 16.81 7.14
C VAL A 351 0.37 16.54 6.56
N PHE A 352 -0.44 15.78 7.27
CA PHE A 352 -1.88 15.69 7.04
C PHE A 352 -2.58 16.82 7.83
N VAL A 353 -3.37 17.63 7.13
CA VAL A 353 -4.12 18.74 7.73
C VAL A 353 -5.62 18.43 7.68
N PRO A 354 -6.29 18.24 8.83
CA PRO A 354 -7.74 18.12 8.89
C PRO A 354 -8.42 19.31 8.20
N HIS A 355 -9.47 19.05 7.40
CA HIS A 355 -10.16 20.07 6.58
C HIS A 355 -10.56 21.36 7.33
N ASN A 356 -10.94 21.27 8.60
CA ASN A 356 -11.37 22.43 9.39
C ASN A 356 -10.20 23.38 9.75
N GLU A 357 -8.96 23.02 9.44
CA GLU A 357 -7.74 23.76 9.77
C GLU A 357 -6.99 24.27 8.52
N ILE A 358 -7.43 23.90 7.32
CA ILE A 358 -6.82 24.34 6.05
C ILE A 358 -6.92 25.88 5.88
N ILE A 359 -7.82 26.54 6.62
CA ILE A 359 -8.06 27.99 6.55
C ILE A 359 -7.05 28.80 7.42
N GLY A 360 -6.19 28.18 8.23
CA GLY A 360 -5.43 28.86 9.28
C GLY A 360 -3.91 29.01 9.11
N LEU A 361 -3.29 28.57 8.01
CA LEU A 361 -1.82 28.60 7.88
C LEU A 361 -1.23 30.00 7.57
N ASN A 362 -2.08 31.03 7.46
CA ASN A 362 -1.68 32.43 7.45
C ASN A 362 -2.30 33.14 8.67
N GLU A 363 -1.48 33.90 9.39
CA GLU A 363 -1.82 34.81 10.51
C GLU A 363 -1.76 34.21 11.93
N THR A 364 -0.59 34.38 12.57
CA THR A 364 -0.35 34.96 13.92
C THR A 364 -1.29 34.71 15.12
N THR A 365 -2.18 33.73 15.09
CA THR A 365 -2.90 33.23 16.26
C THR A 365 -2.85 31.71 16.29
N ALA A 366 -1.62 31.18 16.35
CA ALA A 366 -1.37 29.86 16.92
C ALA A 366 -1.66 29.93 18.42
N SER A 367 -2.93 29.86 18.80
CA SER A 367 -3.34 29.52 20.16
C SER A 367 -4.21 28.27 20.09
N ASP A 368 -3.58 27.14 20.45
CA ASP A 368 -4.17 25.90 20.95
C ASP A 368 -5.40 25.35 20.19
N SER A 369 -5.20 24.36 19.30
CA SER A 369 -5.99 23.09 19.34
C SER A 369 -5.90 22.16 18.12
N ALA A 370 -4.95 22.29 17.20
CA ALA A 370 -4.57 21.14 16.38
C ALA A 370 -3.15 21.26 15.81
N ASP A 371 -2.23 20.48 16.38
CA ASP A 371 -0.96 20.22 15.73
C ASP A 371 -1.24 19.39 14.46
N PRO A 372 -0.65 19.74 13.30
CA PRO A 372 -0.83 18.97 12.08
C PRO A 372 -0.26 17.55 12.26
N PHE A 373 -0.88 16.54 11.67
CA PHE A 373 -0.42 15.16 11.83
C PHE A 373 0.76 14.90 10.90
N TYR A 374 1.95 14.76 11.49
CA TYR A 374 3.15 14.40 10.74
C TYR A 374 2.98 13.03 10.08
N VAL A 375 3.11 12.99 8.77
CA VAL A 375 3.20 11.73 8.03
C VAL A 375 4.66 11.31 7.90
N GLU A 376 4.86 10.03 7.72
CA GLU A 376 6.16 9.40 7.69
C GLU A 376 6.97 9.85 6.47
N THR A 377 8.07 10.55 6.73
CA THR A 377 8.96 11.16 5.72
C THR A 377 10.44 11.00 6.10
N THR A 378 10.73 10.17 7.10
CA THR A 378 12.09 9.94 7.62
C THR A 378 12.82 8.79 6.93
N ILE A 379 12.10 8.01 6.11
CA ILE A 379 12.64 6.82 5.44
C ILE A 379 13.52 7.23 4.26
N ILE A 380 14.81 6.85 4.31
CA ILE A 380 15.77 7.10 3.24
C ILE A 380 16.52 5.78 2.90
N PRO A 381 16.46 5.30 1.64
CA PRO A 381 15.66 5.83 0.52
C PRO A 381 14.15 5.63 0.76
N PHE A 382 13.32 6.40 0.06
CA PHE A 382 11.86 6.25 0.08
C PHE A 382 11.43 4.78 -0.07
N ARG A 383 10.48 4.34 0.77
CA ARG A 383 9.89 3.00 0.72
C ARG A 383 8.42 3.11 0.33
N SER A 384 8.09 2.57 -0.84
CA SER A 384 6.71 2.41 -1.32
C SER A 384 5.84 1.75 -0.25
N GLU A 385 4.58 2.17 -0.16
CA GLU A 385 3.57 1.68 0.81
C GLU A 385 3.85 2.05 2.28
N GLU A 386 5.07 2.45 2.63
CA GLU A 386 5.43 2.87 3.99
C GLU A 386 5.52 4.39 4.13
N SER A 387 6.33 5.02 3.29
CA SER A 387 6.51 6.47 3.25
C SER A 387 5.19 7.14 2.87
N LEU A 388 4.86 8.25 3.54
CA LEU A 388 3.60 9.02 3.41
C LEU A 388 2.31 8.30 3.83
N SER A 389 2.32 6.98 3.90
CA SER A 389 1.15 6.15 4.27
C SER A 389 1.14 5.76 5.74
N HIS A 390 1.97 6.37 6.58
CA HIS A 390 1.98 6.17 8.03
C HIS A 390 2.13 7.51 8.74
N LEU A 391 1.85 7.54 10.04
CA LEU A 391 2.26 8.67 10.88
C LEU A 391 3.77 8.57 11.18
N ASP A 392 4.41 9.72 11.39
CA ASP A 392 5.82 9.81 11.77
C ASP A 392 6.09 8.97 13.03
N SER A 393 6.88 7.91 12.87
CA SER A 393 7.09 6.93 13.92
C SER A 393 7.78 7.56 15.14
N ASP A 394 8.71 8.49 14.95
CA ASP A 394 9.40 9.15 16.05
C ASP A 394 8.51 10.09 16.86
N VAL A 395 7.51 10.70 16.23
CA VAL A 395 6.54 11.56 16.91
C VAL A 395 5.51 10.74 17.67
N PHE A 396 5.01 9.65 17.09
CA PHE A 396 3.78 9.00 17.58
C PHE A 396 3.98 7.68 18.32
N LYS A 397 5.18 7.05 18.29
CA LYS A 397 5.43 5.71 18.88
C LYS A 397 5.09 5.57 20.35
N ASP A 398 5.22 6.64 21.13
CA ASP A 398 4.91 6.66 22.55
C ASP A 398 3.68 7.52 22.88
N THR A 399 2.69 7.50 21.99
CA THR A 399 1.43 8.26 22.12
C THR A 399 0.23 7.37 21.88
N ALA A 400 -0.99 7.89 22.08
CA ALA A 400 -2.23 7.18 21.77
C ALA A 400 -2.36 6.77 20.29
N ASN A 401 -1.55 7.31 19.37
CA ASN A 401 -1.58 7.01 17.93
C ASN A 401 -0.53 5.95 17.55
N PHE A 402 -0.25 5.00 18.44
CA PHE A 402 0.80 4.00 18.25
C PHE A 402 0.51 2.98 17.12
N VAL A 403 -0.77 2.80 16.76
CA VAL A 403 -1.21 1.75 15.80
C VAL A 403 -0.72 2.00 14.38
N TYR A 404 -0.60 3.27 13.97
CA TYR A 404 -0.46 3.60 12.54
C TYR A 404 0.93 4.13 12.20
N GLN A 405 1.93 3.28 12.46
CA GLN A 405 3.36 3.53 12.26
C GLN A 405 3.97 2.48 11.35
N ILE A 406 5.18 2.74 10.86
CA ILE A 406 5.89 1.77 10.01
C ILE A 406 6.14 0.46 10.77
N GLU A 407 6.72 0.57 11.97
CA GLU A 407 7.20 -0.60 12.71
C GLU A 407 6.15 -1.07 13.72
N ILE A 408 5.87 -2.37 13.71
CA ILE A 408 5.11 -3.02 14.76
C ILE A 408 6.09 -3.43 15.85
N ARG A 409 5.94 -2.84 17.04
CA ARG A 409 6.81 -3.13 18.19
C ARG A 409 6.68 -4.59 18.62
N GLN A 410 7.81 -5.30 18.64
CA GLN A 410 7.88 -6.67 19.18
C GLN A 410 7.92 -6.66 20.71
N GLY A 411 7.46 -7.75 21.32
CA GLY A 411 7.52 -7.95 22.77
C GLY A 411 6.55 -7.09 23.59
N VAL A 412 5.58 -6.45 22.94
CA VAL A 412 4.54 -5.65 23.61
C VAL A 412 3.17 -6.02 23.06
N SER A 413 2.20 -6.26 23.95
CA SER A 413 0.83 -6.55 23.53
C SER A 413 0.05 -5.28 23.25
N LEU A 414 -0.96 -5.36 22.38
CA LEU A 414 -1.88 -4.28 22.08
C LEU A 414 -2.55 -3.77 23.37
N THR A 415 -3.04 -4.69 24.20
CA THR A 415 -3.64 -4.38 25.51
C THR A 415 -2.69 -3.56 26.40
N SER A 416 -1.38 -3.87 26.38
CA SER A 416 -0.39 -3.10 27.14
C SER A 416 -0.17 -1.69 26.56
N LEU A 417 -0.18 -1.55 25.24
CA LEU A 417 -0.05 -0.26 24.57
C LEU A 417 -1.27 0.63 24.80
N ILE A 418 -2.48 0.07 24.72
CA ILE A 418 -3.73 0.74 25.07
C ILE A 418 -3.63 1.25 26.52
N ALA A 419 -3.40 0.35 27.48
CA ALA A 419 -3.34 0.71 28.90
C ALA A 419 -2.27 1.78 29.22
N ARG A 420 -1.19 1.84 28.43
CA ARG A 420 -0.09 2.79 28.64
C ARG A 420 -0.35 4.16 28.02
N TYR A 421 -0.96 4.21 26.83
CA TYR A 421 -0.98 5.42 26.01
C TYR A 421 -2.38 5.98 25.75
N THR A 422 -3.45 5.25 26.07
CA THR A 422 -4.83 5.70 25.88
C THR A 422 -5.54 5.84 27.23
N ASN A 423 -6.49 6.79 27.29
CA ASN A 423 -7.43 6.90 28.41
C ASN A 423 -8.69 6.04 28.19
N ASP A 424 -8.88 5.54 26.96
CA ASP A 424 -9.93 4.61 26.59
C ASP A 424 -9.33 3.20 26.57
N THR A 425 -9.64 2.43 27.61
CA THR A 425 -9.04 1.10 27.84
C THR A 425 -9.43 0.06 26.79
N ASN A 426 -10.34 0.39 25.87
CA ASN A 426 -10.88 -0.55 24.89
C ASN A 426 -10.68 -0.08 23.45
N ASN A 427 -9.90 0.98 23.20
CA ASN A 427 -9.75 1.52 21.84
C ASN A 427 -8.27 1.73 21.48
N PRO A 428 -7.76 1.01 20.48
CA PRO A 428 -6.38 1.18 20.02
C PRO A 428 -6.21 2.38 19.08
N TYR A 429 -7.30 2.93 18.52
CA TYR A 429 -7.26 4.01 17.56
C TYR A 429 -7.24 5.37 18.24
N GLY A 430 -6.05 5.99 18.28
CA GLY A 430 -5.84 7.30 18.89
C GLY A 430 -6.54 8.47 18.20
N PRO A 431 -6.58 9.65 18.84
CA PRO A 431 -7.31 10.82 18.36
C PRO A 431 -6.93 11.31 16.96
N ALA A 432 -5.68 11.11 16.53
CA ALA A 432 -5.24 11.50 15.20
C ALA A 432 -5.87 10.58 14.14
N ILE A 433 -5.83 9.26 14.36
CA ILE A 433 -6.44 8.27 13.46
C ILE A 433 -7.95 8.52 13.34
N LEU A 434 -8.64 8.74 14.47
CA LEU A 434 -10.07 9.08 14.48
C LEU A 434 -10.36 10.38 13.72
N THR A 435 -9.46 11.36 13.77
CA THR A 435 -9.61 12.63 13.05
C THR A 435 -9.33 12.49 11.56
N ILE A 436 -8.36 11.66 11.17
CA ILE A 436 -8.08 11.31 9.77
C ILE A 436 -9.28 10.60 9.15
N LEU A 437 -9.80 9.55 9.80
CA LEU A 437 -10.99 8.83 9.33
C LEU A 437 -12.19 9.77 9.14
N ASN A 438 -12.47 10.60 10.15
CA ASN A 438 -13.53 11.60 10.06
C ASN A 438 -13.28 12.63 8.95
N THR A 439 -12.02 12.99 8.71
CA THR A 439 -11.64 13.92 7.66
C THR A 439 -11.81 13.30 6.27
N MET A 440 -11.51 12.01 6.11
CA MET A 440 -11.74 11.34 4.82
C MET A 440 -13.23 11.16 4.51
N GLY A 441 -14.09 11.13 5.53
CA GLY A 441 -15.56 11.06 5.37
C GLY A 441 -16.23 9.91 6.11
N TYR A 442 -15.49 9.11 6.87
CA TYR A 442 -16.11 8.13 7.75
C TYR A 442 -16.85 8.82 8.89
N ALA A 443 -18.08 8.39 9.19
CA ALA A 443 -18.76 8.83 10.39
C ALA A 443 -18.11 8.16 11.62
N VAL A 444 -17.44 8.95 12.44
CA VAL A 444 -16.81 8.49 13.68
C VAL A 444 -17.72 8.81 14.86
N LYS A 445 -18.02 7.81 15.70
CA LYS A 445 -18.89 7.99 16.87
C LYS A 445 -18.32 9.06 17.80
N GLY A 446 -19.17 9.96 18.27
CA GLY A 446 -18.76 11.09 19.11
C GLY A 446 -18.10 12.25 18.36
N LYS A 447 -17.93 12.16 17.03
CA LYS A 447 -17.55 13.29 16.17
C LYS A 447 -18.74 13.72 15.30
N LEU A 448 -18.75 14.99 14.91
CA LEU A 448 -19.74 15.49 13.96
C LEU A 448 -19.47 14.88 12.57
N PRO A 449 -20.48 14.26 11.92
CA PRO A 449 -20.34 13.78 10.55
C PRO A 449 -19.91 14.91 9.61
N ARG A 450 -19.21 14.52 8.54
CA ARG A 450 -18.78 15.44 7.47
C ARG A 450 -19.61 15.21 6.23
N ASP A 451 -20.19 16.29 5.72
CA ASP A 451 -20.90 16.29 4.44
C ASP A 451 -19.89 16.43 3.30
N ILE A 452 -19.30 15.31 2.90
CA ILE A 452 -18.42 15.24 1.73
C ILE A 452 -19.26 14.90 0.51
N ASN A 453 -19.32 15.84 -0.42
CA ASN A 453 -20.06 15.72 -1.67
C ASN A 453 -19.08 15.40 -2.80
N VAL A 454 -19.13 14.17 -3.29
CA VAL A 454 -18.34 13.73 -4.45
C VAL A 454 -19.27 13.17 -5.51
N THR A 455 -18.85 13.27 -6.76
CA THR A 455 -19.60 12.73 -7.90
C THR A 455 -18.74 11.75 -8.68
N LEU A 456 -19.34 10.70 -9.23
CA LEU A 456 -18.60 9.77 -10.09
C LEU A 456 -18.05 10.51 -11.31
N ALA A 457 -16.77 10.27 -11.61
CA ALA A 457 -16.15 10.83 -12.79
C ALA A 457 -16.76 10.19 -14.06
N ASN A 458 -17.21 11.03 -14.99
CA ASN A 458 -17.65 10.56 -16.30
C ASN A 458 -16.43 10.38 -17.22
N LEU A 459 -15.80 9.21 -17.14
CA LEU A 459 -14.65 8.88 -17.97
C LEU A 459 -15.12 8.28 -19.30
N SER A 460 -14.77 8.94 -20.41
CA SER A 460 -15.14 8.53 -21.76
C SER A 460 -14.46 7.21 -22.15
N ILE A 461 -15.17 6.07 -22.06
CA ILE A 461 -14.69 4.80 -22.65
C ILE A 461 -15.13 4.74 -24.12
N PRO A 462 -14.21 4.55 -25.09
CA PRO A 462 -14.58 4.35 -26.49
C PRO A 462 -15.56 3.18 -26.65
N SER A 463 -16.58 3.38 -27.47
CA SER A 463 -17.81 2.56 -27.57
C SER A 463 -17.64 1.10 -28.05
N GLY A 464 -16.41 0.60 -28.17
CA GLY A 464 -16.07 -0.77 -28.57
C GLY A 464 -15.68 -1.73 -27.44
N GLN A 465 -15.53 -1.26 -26.19
CA GLN A 465 -15.12 -2.10 -25.04
C GLN A 465 -16.14 -2.08 -23.88
N ARG A 466 -17.44 -2.08 -24.22
CA ARG A 466 -18.55 -1.97 -23.25
C ARG A 466 -18.76 -3.22 -22.35
N GLY A 467 -17.71 -4.02 -22.13
CA GLY A 467 -17.70 -5.19 -21.26
C GLY A 467 -16.66 -5.13 -20.13
N VAL A 468 -15.88 -4.04 -20.03
CA VAL A 468 -14.94 -3.81 -18.92
C VAL A 468 -15.51 -2.68 -18.07
N ASP A 469 -15.93 -3.02 -16.85
CA ASP A 469 -16.45 -2.05 -15.89
C ASP A 469 -15.31 -1.07 -15.54
N PRO A 470 -15.42 0.26 -15.76
CA PRO A 470 -14.36 1.24 -15.50
C PRO A 470 -13.80 1.20 -14.08
N LEU A 471 -14.54 0.60 -13.14
CA LEU A 471 -14.12 0.49 -11.76
C LEU A 471 -13.33 -0.80 -11.47
N ASN A 472 -13.02 -1.64 -12.47
CA ASN A 472 -12.18 -2.83 -12.30
C ASN A 472 -10.67 -2.52 -12.25
N GLY A 473 -10.30 -1.25 -12.08
CA GLY A 473 -8.99 -0.86 -11.55
C GLY A 473 -8.89 -1.31 -10.10
N SER A 474 -8.76 -2.63 -9.88
CA SER A 474 -8.08 -3.10 -8.68
C SER A 474 -6.73 -2.36 -8.67
N PRO A 475 -6.33 -1.76 -7.56
CA PRO A 475 -4.94 -1.49 -7.34
C PRO A 475 -4.28 -2.88 -7.19
N GLN A 476 -4.12 -3.60 -8.31
CA GLN A 476 -3.02 -4.54 -8.43
C GLN A 476 -1.76 -3.68 -8.47
N HIS A 477 -1.43 -3.14 -7.30
CA HIS A 477 -0.05 -2.88 -6.96
C HIS A 477 0.60 -4.26 -7.03
N THR A 478 1.06 -4.63 -8.23
CA THR A 478 2.25 -5.46 -8.29
C THR A 478 3.26 -4.68 -7.47
N ALA A 479 3.60 -5.18 -6.28
CA ALA A 479 4.86 -4.86 -5.63
C ALA A 479 5.89 -4.70 -6.76
N PRO A 480 6.58 -3.56 -6.87
CA PRO A 480 7.23 -3.16 -8.10
C PRO A 480 8.01 -4.33 -8.69
N LEU A 481 7.55 -4.82 -9.84
CA LEU A 481 8.21 -5.85 -10.67
C LEU A 481 9.66 -5.44 -11.03
N TRP A 482 10.02 -4.18 -10.75
CA TRP A 482 11.38 -3.65 -10.80
C TRP A 482 12.33 -4.25 -9.77
N SER A 483 11.85 -4.84 -8.68
CA SER A 483 12.72 -5.54 -7.72
C SER A 483 13.17 -6.93 -8.17
N SER A 484 12.49 -7.54 -9.14
CA SER A 484 12.74 -8.92 -9.59
C SER A 484 13.37 -9.05 -10.98
N LEU A 485 13.51 -7.97 -11.77
CA LEU A 485 14.08 -8.03 -13.12
C LEU A 485 15.57 -7.62 -13.23
N LEU A 486 16.19 -7.06 -12.19
CA LEU A 486 17.61 -6.66 -12.25
C LEU A 486 18.61 -7.70 -11.71
N SER A 487 18.14 -8.77 -11.05
CA SER A 487 19.04 -9.81 -10.50
C SER A 487 19.34 -10.97 -11.46
N VAL A 488 18.80 -10.96 -12.68
CA VAL A 488 19.00 -12.04 -13.68
C VAL A 488 19.76 -11.58 -14.94
N ALA A 489 20.08 -10.29 -15.07
CA ALA A 489 20.78 -9.74 -16.25
C ALA A 489 22.30 -9.55 -16.09
N ILE A 490 22.92 -10.03 -15.01
CA ILE A 490 24.39 -10.00 -14.80
C ILE A 490 24.95 -11.42 -14.72
N VAL A 491 24.70 -12.25 -15.75
CA VAL A 491 25.50 -13.48 -16.01
C VAL A 491 25.73 -13.74 -17.51
N VAL A 492 25.06 -13.05 -18.44
CA VAL A 492 25.23 -13.32 -19.89
C VAL A 492 25.57 -12.05 -20.66
N MET A 493 26.71 -11.42 -20.35
CA MET A 493 27.47 -10.58 -21.30
C MET A 493 28.95 -10.58 -20.94
N MET A 494 29.58 -11.75 -20.93
CA MET A 494 31.05 -11.88 -21.06
C MET A 494 31.41 -13.18 -21.79
N THR A 495 30.99 -13.32 -23.05
CA THR A 495 31.68 -14.16 -24.04
C THR A 495 31.26 -13.76 -25.46
N SER A 496 31.84 -12.69 -26.00
CA SER A 496 31.98 -12.51 -27.44
C SER A 496 33.10 -11.52 -27.75
N ALA A 497 34.30 -11.86 -27.28
CA ALA A 497 35.53 -11.34 -27.84
C ALA A 497 36.55 -12.48 -27.85
N GLN A 498 36.84 -12.97 -29.07
CA GLN A 498 37.93 -13.84 -29.53
C GLN A 498 37.44 -15.08 -30.30
N SER A 499 37.18 -14.85 -31.59
CA SER A 499 37.80 -15.59 -32.71
C SER A 499 37.63 -14.77 -33.98
#